data_AF-A0A3R7GEB5-F1
#
_entry.id   AF-A0A3R7GEB5-F1
#
_cell.length_a   1.000
_cell.length_b   1.000
_cell.length_c   1.000
_cell.angle_alpha   90.00
_cell.angle_beta   90.00
_cell.angle_gamma   90.00
#
_symmetry.space_group_name_H-M   'P 1'
#
loop_
_entity.id
_entity.type
_entity.pdbx_description
1 polymer ?
#
loop_
_entity_poly.entity_id
_entity_poly.type
_entity_poly.pdbx_seq_one_letter_code
_entity_poly.pdbx_strand_id
1 'polypeptide(L)'
;MGILSRASYVVRSKVNALLNRAEDPTESLDYSYEQMRDELQDVKQGIADLTTQKKRLEIQKRKLEENVEKHNRQAREAVQQDRDDLARKALEKKKSKMNQIEELEGQIAELNNTQEQLVEKKNKLQNRIEEFRTKKETMKARYEAAEASSRVSEAMTGVGDEMEDVSRSIERAEERTEEMEARAEAMDELEDSGAFEDALSDKDSIDRELESLSTDSEVDAELETLKGELGKGESADDGDAAVSDEDVDAELADIESEIDADDLEADLDGDSSADLDEELDVELEESESDADEQRN
;
A
#
# COMPACT_ATOMS: atom_id res chain seq x y z
N MET A 1 -24.32 -40.24 -0.62
CA MET A 1 -23.73 -38.89 -0.66
C MET A 1 -22.33 -38.96 -0.08
N GLY A 2 -21.30 -38.83 -0.92
CA GLY A 2 -19.96 -39.35 -0.65
C GLY A 2 -19.01 -38.38 0.07
N ILE A 3 -18.17 -38.95 0.93
CA ILE A 3 -17.06 -38.30 1.66
C ILE A 3 -16.01 -37.72 0.70
N LEU A 4 -15.98 -38.18 -0.55
CA LEU A 4 -15.07 -37.72 -1.61
C LEU A 4 -15.35 -36.30 -2.11
N SER A 5 -16.55 -35.74 -1.92
CA SER A 5 -16.85 -34.36 -2.32
C SER A 5 -16.31 -33.31 -1.34
N ARG A 6 -16.05 -33.69 -0.08
CA ARG A 6 -15.45 -32.79 0.91
C ARG A 6 -13.93 -32.75 0.81
N ALA A 7 -13.30 -33.86 0.41
CA ALA A 7 -11.86 -33.89 0.16
C ALA A 7 -11.45 -33.03 -1.05
N SER A 8 -12.26 -32.96 -2.11
CA SER A 8 -11.93 -32.11 -3.26
C SER A 8 -12.11 -30.61 -3.01
N TYR A 9 -12.93 -30.21 -2.03
CA TYR A 9 -13.14 -28.79 -1.71
C TYR A 9 -11.99 -28.21 -0.87
N VAL A 10 -11.40 -29.02 0.02
CA VAL A 10 -10.24 -28.61 0.83
C VAL A 10 -8.95 -28.52 0.00
N VAL A 11 -8.84 -29.28 -1.09
CA VAL A 11 -7.73 -29.13 -2.03
C VAL A 11 -7.93 -27.91 -2.91
N ARG A 12 -9.15 -27.60 -3.37
CA ARG A 12 -9.42 -26.45 -4.23
C ARG A 12 -9.26 -25.10 -3.50
N SER A 13 -9.59 -25.02 -2.20
CA SER A 13 -9.38 -23.80 -1.43
C SER A 13 -7.91 -23.52 -1.12
N LYS A 14 -7.12 -24.57 -0.85
CA LYS A 14 -5.66 -24.44 -0.72
C LYS A 14 -4.96 -24.17 -2.05
N VAL A 15 -5.49 -24.71 -3.16
CA VAL A 15 -4.97 -24.41 -4.50
C VAL A 15 -5.35 -22.98 -4.92
N ASN A 16 -6.53 -22.44 -4.62
CA ASN A 16 -6.84 -21.03 -4.87
C ASN A 16 -6.03 -20.08 -3.96
N ALA A 17 -5.74 -20.44 -2.72
CA ALA A 17 -4.85 -19.67 -1.85
C ALA A 17 -3.37 -19.74 -2.30
N LEU A 18 -2.95 -20.85 -2.94
CA LEU A 18 -1.62 -21.00 -3.54
C LEU A 18 -1.53 -20.41 -4.96
N LEU A 19 -2.65 -20.29 -5.71
CA LEU A 19 -2.70 -19.67 -7.04
C LEU A 19 -2.81 -18.14 -6.96
N ASN A 20 -3.48 -17.60 -5.93
CA ASN A 20 -3.51 -16.16 -5.65
C ASN A 20 -2.27 -15.69 -4.88
N ARG A 21 -1.39 -16.61 -4.46
CA ARG A 21 0.00 -16.31 -4.11
C ARG A 21 0.78 -16.11 -5.41
N ALA A 22 0.42 -15.07 -6.15
CA ALA A 22 1.41 -14.30 -6.88
C ALA A 22 2.38 -13.83 -5.80
N GLU A 23 3.42 -14.63 -5.57
CA GLU A 23 4.32 -14.52 -4.43
C GLU A 23 4.89 -13.10 -4.42
N ASP A 24 4.54 -12.32 -3.38
CA ASP A 24 5.02 -10.95 -3.26
C ASP A 24 6.54 -10.99 -3.46
N PRO A 25 7.07 -10.30 -4.49
CA PRO A 25 8.48 -10.37 -4.80
C PRO A 25 9.33 -9.90 -3.61
N THR A 26 8.77 -9.10 -2.70
CA THR A 26 9.45 -8.66 -1.47
C THR A 26 9.59 -9.81 -0.46
N GLU A 27 8.54 -10.59 -0.20
CA GLU A 27 8.60 -11.78 0.68
C GLU A 27 9.61 -12.81 0.19
N SER A 28 9.63 -13.07 -1.12
CA SER A 28 10.56 -14.02 -1.73
C SER A 28 12.02 -13.59 -1.57
N LEU A 29 12.29 -12.28 -1.67
CA LEU A 29 13.63 -11.72 -1.46
C LEU A 29 14.03 -11.72 0.02
N ASP A 30 13.10 -11.46 0.95
CA ASP A 30 13.33 -11.55 2.39
C ASP A 30 13.70 -12.98 2.80
N TYR A 31 12.92 -13.96 2.35
CA TYR A 31 13.21 -15.38 2.57
C TYR A 31 14.57 -15.79 2.00
N SER A 32 14.89 -15.37 0.77
CA SER A 32 16.18 -15.66 0.15
C SER A 32 17.35 -15.05 0.94
N TYR A 33 17.16 -13.85 1.50
CA TYR A 33 18.16 -13.19 2.34
C TYR A 33 18.43 -13.97 3.63
N GLU A 34 17.38 -14.43 4.32
CA GLU A 34 17.48 -15.27 5.50
C GLU A 34 18.20 -16.58 5.20
N GLN A 35 17.81 -17.28 4.13
CA GLN A 35 18.44 -18.53 3.73
C GLN A 35 19.95 -18.39 3.50
N MET A 36 20.40 -17.28 2.90
CA MET A 36 21.84 -17.05 2.72
C MET A 36 22.53 -16.72 4.05
N ARG A 37 21.86 -16.05 5.01
CA ARG A 37 22.42 -15.81 6.35
C ARG A 37 22.61 -17.11 7.10
N ASP A 38 21.66 -18.03 7.01
CA ASP A 38 21.75 -19.36 7.61
C ASP A 38 22.90 -20.15 6.98
N GLU A 39 23.03 -20.14 5.64
CA GLU A 39 24.13 -20.80 4.96
C GLU A 39 25.50 -20.20 5.36
N LEU A 40 25.58 -18.88 5.57
CA LEU A 40 26.79 -18.24 6.10
C LEU A 40 27.11 -18.73 7.53
N GLN A 41 26.10 -18.95 8.36
CA GLN A 41 26.26 -19.49 9.71
C GLN A 41 26.74 -20.95 9.67
N ASP A 42 26.17 -21.78 8.80
CA ASP A 42 26.59 -23.16 8.59
C ASP A 42 28.06 -23.24 8.15
N VAL A 43 28.47 -22.37 7.22
CA VAL A 43 29.87 -22.28 6.79
C VAL A 43 30.80 -21.89 7.95
N LYS A 44 30.39 -20.92 8.79
CA LYS A 44 31.16 -20.52 9.99
C LYS A 44 31.31 -21.70 10.96
N GLN A 45 30.23 -22.45 11.19
CA GLN A 45 30.26 -23.64 12.05
C GLN A 45 31.18 -24.72 11.47
N GLY A 46 31.09 -25.00 10.16
CA GLY A 46 31.99 -25.95 9.50
C GLY A 46 33.47 -25.58 9.62
N ILE A 47 33.80 -24.28 9.55
CA ILE A 47 35.18 -23.79 9.78
C ILE A 47 35.61 -24.01 11.24
N ALA A 48 34.71 -23.80 12.20
CA ALA A 48 35.00 -24.04 13.62
C ALA A 48 35.26 -25.53 13.91
N ASP A 49 34.45 -26.42 13.33
CA ASP A 49 34.62 -27.87 13.43
C ASP A 49 35.94 -28.33 12.82
N LEU A 50 36.29 -27.78 11.65
CA LEU A 50 37.57 -28.06 11.00
C LEU A 50 38.76 -27.58 11.85
N THR A 51 38.65 -26.39 12.43
CA THR A 51 39.67 -25.81 13.33
C THR A 51 39.86 -26.71 14.56
N THR A 52 38.75 -27.22 15.10
CA THR A 52 38.77 -28.14 16.26
C THR A 52 39.48 -29.45 15.92
N GLN A 53 39.19 -30.03 14.75
CA GLN A 53 39.87 -31.23 14.24
C GLN A 53 41.37 -30.99 14.07
N LYS A 54 41.77 -29.86 13.45
CA LYS A 54 43.17 -29.47 13.30
C LYS A 54 43.87 -29.37 14.66
N LYS A 55 43.28 -28.68 15.64
CA LYS A 55 43.83 -28.53 16.99
C LYS A 55 43.99 -29.87 17.70
N ARG A 56 43.06 -30.80 17.51
CA ARG A 56 43.17 -32.15 18.07
C ARG A 56 44.35 -32.92 17.48
N LEU A 57 44.64 -32.77 16.18
CA LEU A 57 45.83 -33.36 15.56
C LEU A 57 47.12 -32.70 16.06
N GLU A 58 47.15 -31.36 16.18
CA GLU A 58 48.29 -30.63 16.73
C GLU A 58 48.64 -31.07 18.17
N ILE A 59 47.63 -31.31 19.01
CA ILE A 59 47.83 -31.84 20.37
C ILE A 59 48.41 -33.25 20.34
N GLN A 60 47.93 -34.11 19.43
CA GLN A 60 48.47 -35.46 19.26
C GLN A 60 49.93 -35.43 18.78
N LYS A 61 50.24 -34.58 17.81
CA LYS A 61 51.61 -34.35 17.32
C LYS A 61 52.54 -33.95 18.46
N ARG A 62 52.15 -32.96 19.29
CA ARG A 62 52.94 -32.51 20.44
C ARG A 62 53.25 -33.63 21.43
N LYS A 63 52.27 -34.48 21.74
CA LYS A 63 52.48 -35.66 22.60
C LYS A 63 53.50 -36.64 21.99
N LEU A 64 53.50 -36.82 20.67
CA LEU A 64 54.50 -37.67 20.01
C LEU A 64 55.89 -37.03 20.04
N GLU A 65 56.00 -35.72 19.86
CA GLU A 65 57.26 -34.97 19.97
C GLU A 65 57.90 -35.15 21.35
N GLU A 66 57.12 -35.02 22.43
CA GLU A 66 57.59 -35.28 23.80
C GLU A 66 58.11 -36.72 23.98
N ASN A 67 57.45 -37.71 23.35
CA ASN A 67 57.89 -39.11 23.37
C ASN A 67 59.19 -39.31 22.56
N VAL A 68 59.34 -38.63 21.43
CA VAL A 68 60.58 -38.63 20.62
C VAL A 68 61.74 -38.11 21.46
N GLU A 69 61.55 -37.01 22.19
CA GLU A 69 62.57 -36.47 23.08
C GLU A 69 62.89 -37.42 24.23
N LYS A 70 61.88 -38.03 24.85
CA LYS A 70 62.06 -39.02 25.91
C LYS A 70 62.90 -40.20 25.43
N HIS A 71 62.58 -40.78 24.28
CA HIS A 71 63.34 -41.89 23.71
C HIS A 71 64.74 -41.47 23.28
N ASN A 72 64.94 -40.21 22.86
CA ASN A 72 66.26 -39.66 22.59
C ASN A 72 67.12 -39.59 23.87
N ARG A 73 66.55 -39.08 24.98
CA ARG A 73 67.23 -39.09 26.29
C ARG A 73 67.59 -40.51 26.75
N GLN A 74 66.65 -41.45 26.65
CA GLN A 74 66.87 -42.85 26.99
C GLN A 74 67.98 -43.50 26.14
N ALA A 75 68.03 -43.21 24.84
CA ALA A 75 69.08 -43.70 23.96
C ALA A 75 70.46 -43.17 24.38
N ARG A 76 70.56 -41.87 24.70
CA ARG A 76 71.81 -41.25 25.17
C ARG A 76 72.30 -41.84 26.49
N GLU A 77 71.39 -42.05 27.45
CA GLU A 77 71.70 -42.66 28.74
C GLU A 77 72.15 -44.13 28.58
N ALA A 78 71.49 -44.91 27.73
CA ALA A 78 71.89 -46.28 27.45
C ALA A 78 73.28 -46.37 26.82
N VAL A 79 73.63 -45.45 25.91
CA VAL A 79 74.99 -45.36 25.33
C VAL A 79 76.03 -45.01 26.41
N GLN A 80 75.71 -44.11 27.34
CA GLN A 80 76.62 -43.77 28.45
C GLN A 80 76.88 -44.95 29.40
N GLN A 81 75.98 -45.93 29.43
CA GLN A 81 76.09 -47.16 30.23
C GLN A 81 76.63 -48.35 29.41
N ASP A 82 77.13 -48.13 28.19
CA ASP A 82 77.59 -49.16 27.26
C ASP A 82 76.53 -50.24 26.94
N ARG A 83 75.24 -49.86 26.97
CA ARG A 83 74.09 -50.74 26.67
C ARG A 83 73.52 -50.48 25.28
N ASP A 84 74.27 -50.87 24.26
CA ASP A 84 73.93 -50.64 22.85
C ASP A 84 72.60 -51.28 22.41
N ASP A 85 72.22 -52.41 23.01
CA ASP A 85 70.96 -53.09 22.72
C ASP A 85 69.74 -52.25 23.16
N LEU A 86 69.83 -51.60 24.32
CA LEU A 86 68.81 -50.68 24.83
C LEU A 86 68.79 -49.37 24.03
N ALA A 87 69.96 -48.85 23.68
CA ALA A 87 70.06 -47.66 22.84
C ALA A 87 69.38 -47.88 21.48
N ARG A 88 69.64 -49.02 20.83
CA ARG A 88 68.99 -49.38 19.55
C ARG A 88 67.48 -49.46 19.68
N LYS A 89 66.96 -50.14 20.71
CA LYS A 89 65.50 -50.23 20.96
C LYS A 89 64.87 -48.85 21.19
N ALA A 90 65.53 -47.97 21.92
CA ALA A 90 65.06 -46.60 22.14
C ALA A 90 65.02 -45.79 20.83
N LEU A 91 66.05 -45.92 19.99
CA LEU A 91 66.10 -45.28 18.67
C LEU A 91 65.05 -45.84 17.69
N GLU A 92 64.76 -47.14 17.72
CA GLU A 92 63.68 -47.75 16.93
C GLU A 92 62.32 -47.16 17.31
N LYS A 93 62.03 -47.05 18.61
CA LYS A 93 60.81 -46.39 19.10
C LYS A 93 60.76 -44.92 18.68
N LYS A 94 61.87 -44.19 18.83
CA LYS A 94 62.00 -42.79 18.38
C LYS A 94 61.65 -42.67 16.89
N LYS A 95 62.24 -43.51 16.04
CA LYS A 95 62.00 -43.52 14.59
C LYS A 95 60.53 -43.80 14.26
N SER A 96 59.92 -44.79 14.90
CA SER A 96 58.50 -45.08 14.71
C SER A 96 57.60 -43.88 15.08
N LYS A 97 57.92 -43.15 16.15
CA LYS A 97 57.18 -41.94 16.55
C LYS A 97 57.44 -40.75 15.62
N MET A 98 58.64 -40.61 15.08
CA MET A 98 58.94 -39.59 14.06
C MET A 98 58.11 -39.82 12.79
N ASN A 99 57.98 -41.06 12.32
CA ASN A 99 57.13 -41.36 11.16
C ASN A 99 55.65 -41.01 11.42
N GLN A 100 55.15 -41.23 12.64
CA GLN A 100 53.77 -40.84 13.02
C GLN A 100 53.60 -39.31 13.05
N ILE A 101 54.65 -38.57 13.44
CA ILE A 101 54.63 -37.09 13.42
C ILE A 101 54.54 -36.59 11.97
N GLU A 102 55.35 -37.14 11.06
CA GLU A 102 55.34 -36.76 9.65
C GLU A 102 53.97 -36.99 8.99
N GLU A 103 53.30 -38.10 9.32
CA GLU A 103 51.92 -38.36 8.88
C GLU A 103 50.93 -37.31 9.40
N LEU A 104 51.00 -36.98 10.69
CA LEU A 104 50.15 -35.93 11.29
C LEU A 104 50.44 -34.54 10.71
N GLU A 105 51.68 -34.23 10.38
CA GLU A 105 52.04 -32.96 9.73
C GLU A 105 51.38 -32.82 8.36
N GLY A 106 51.36 -33.90 7.56
CA GLY A 106 50.63 -33.94 6.30
C GLY A 106 49.14 -33.66 6.48
N GLN A 107 48.49 -34.35 7.43
CA GLN A 107 47.07 -34.15 7.73
C GLN A 107 46.77 -32.73 8.23
N ILE A 108 47.61 -32.17 9.12
CA ILE A 108 47.45 -30.80 9.62
C ILE A 108 47.58 -29.79 8.47
N ALA A 109 48.53 -29.98 7.56
CA ALA A 109 48.71 -29.11 6.40
C ALA A 109 47.49 -29.15 5.46
N GLU A 110 46.93 -30.33 5.21
CA GLU A 110 45.71 -30.50 4.40
C GLU A 110 44.50 -29.79 5.03
N LEU A 111 44.28 -29.97 6.33
CA LEU A 111 43.22 -29.27 7.06
C LEU A 111 43.44 -27.76 7.07
N ASN A 112 44.69 -27.30 7.17
CA ASN A 112 45.02 -25.87 7.12
C ASN A 112 44.68 -25.26 5.75
N ASN A 113 45.08 -25.91 4.66
CA ASN A 113 44.73 -25.47 3.31
C ASN A 113 43.21 -25.43 3.09
N THR A 114 42.51 -26.46 3.56
CA THR A 114 41.05 -26.53 3.49
C THR A 114 40.40 -25.39 4.30
N GLN A 115 40.93 -25.11 5.50
CA GLN A 115 40.45 -24.02 6.35
C GLN A 115 40.60 -22.67 5.66
N GLU A 116 41.76 -22.39 5.07
CA GLU A 116 42.02 -21.14 4.35
C GLU A 116 41.06 -20.95 3.16
N GLN A 117 40.84 -22.01 2.38
CA GLN A 117 39.88 -21.98 1.27
C GLN A 117 38.44 -21.73 1.75
N LEU A 118 38.02 -22.34 2.86
CA LEU A 118 36.69 -22.12 3.42
C LEU A 118 36.54 -20.69 3.95
N VAL A 119 37.57 -20.12 4.58
CA VAL A 119 37.56 -18.72 5.04
C VAL A 119 37.43 -17.76 3.86
N GLU A 120 38.13 -18.01 2.75
CA GLU A 120 37.99 -17.22 1.53
C GLU A 120 36.56 -17.30 0.96
N LYS A 121 36.02 -18.52 0.84
CA LYS A 121 34.64 -18.73 0.39
C LYS A 121 33.61 -18.08 1.32
N LYS A 122 33.83 -18.13 2.64
CA LYS A 122 33.00 -17.47 3.66
C LYS A 122 33.00 -15.96 3.45
N ASN A 123 34.15 -15.35 3.19
CA ASN A 123 34.25 -13.91 2.93
C ASN A 123 33.52 -13.54 1.63
N LYS A 124 33.66 -14.35 0.58
CA LYS A 124 32.94 -14.15 -0.69
C LYS A 124 31.42 -14.25 -0.52
N LEU A 125 30.94 -15.25 0.24
CA LEU A 125 29.52 -15.40 0.55
C LEU A 125 29.01 -14.21 1.36
N GLN A 126 29.75 -13.76 2.36
CA GLN A 126 29.39 -12.58 3.15
C GLN A 126 29.23 -11.33 2.28
N ASN A 127 30.19 -11.04 1.40
CA ASN A 127 30.08 -9.90 0.47
C ASN A 127 28.86 -10.04 -0.45
N ARG A 128 28.58 -11.26 -0.92
CA ARG A 128 27.42 -11.52 -1.79
C ARG A 128 26.09 -11.29 -1.06
N ILE A 129 26.03 -11.64 0.22
CA ILE A 129 24.86 -11.39 1.08
C ILE A 129 24.65 -9.89 1.28
N GLU A 130 25.72 -9.12 1.49
CA GLU A 130 25.65 -7.66 1.61
C GLU A 130 25.18 -7.00 0.29
N GLU A 131 25.71 -7.43 -0.85
CA GLU A 131 25.22 -7.01 -2.17
C GLU A 131 23.74 -7.33 -2.36
N PHE A 132 23.33 -8.53 -1.97
CA PHE A 132 21.95 -8.98 -2.09
C PHE A 132 21.02 -8.16 -1.18
N ARG A 133 21.42 -7.85 0.05
CA ARG A 133 20.66 -6.97 0.95
C ARG A 133 20.35 -5.64 0.29
N THR A 134 21.35 -4.96 -0.25
CA THR A 134 21.17 -3.67 -0.94
C THR A 134 20.23 -3.80 -2.13
N LYS A 135 20.39 -4.88 -2.93
CA LYS A 135 19.52 -5.14 -4.08
C LYS A 135 18.08 -5.40 -3.65
N LYS A 136 17.87 -6.16 -2.58
CA LYS A 136 16.55 -6.45 -2.01
C LYS A 136 15.85 -5.15 -1.62
N GLU A 137 16.48 -4.29 -0.82
CA GLU A 137 15.88 -3.01 -0.39
C GLU A 137 15.54 -2.13 -1.60
N THR A 138 16.43 -2.08 -2.60
CA THR A 138 16.19 -1.33 -3.84
C THR A 138 14.98 -1.88 -4.62
N MET A 139 14.85 -3.21 -4.69
CA MET A 139 13.74 -3.86 -5.39
C MET A 139 12.42 -3.67 -4.65
N LYS A 140 12.43 -3.73 -3.31
CA LYS A 140 11.28 -3.48 -2.46
C LYS A 140 10.75 -2.05 -2.65
N ALA A 141 11.61 -1.05 -2.53
CA ALA A 141 11.24 0.35 -2.76
C ALA A 141 10.69 0.59 -4.19
N ARG A 142 11.27 -0.06 -5.21
CA ARG A 142 10.78 0.04 -6.59
C ARG A 142 9.41 -0.62 -6.78
N TYR A 143 9.18 -1.75 -6.11
CA TYR A 143 7.91 -2.44 -6.15
C TYR A 143 6.81 -1.59 -5.49
N GLU A 144 7.06 -1.07 -4.28
CA GLU A 144 6.15 -0.17 -3.57
C GLU A 144 5.83 1.09 -4.39
N ALA A 145 6.84 1.71 -5.02
CA ALA A 145 6.64 2.86 -5.90
C ALA A 145 5.80 2.52 -7.14
N ALA A 146 6.04 1.35 -7.76
CA ALA A 146 5.26 0.90 -8.91
C ALA A 146 3.81 0.58 -8.52
N GLU A 147 3.59 -0.02 -7.36
CA GLU A 147 2.27 -0.30 -6.80
C GLU A 147 1.51 1.01 -6.53
N ALA A 148 2.14 1.98 -5.86
CA ALA A 148 1.55 3.30 -5.62
C ALA A 148 1.21 4.02 -6.95
N SER A 149 2.12 4.00 -7.93
CA SER A 149 1.87 4.58 -9.25
C SER A 149 0.73 3.89 -9.99
N SER A 150 0.58 2.57 -9.84
CA SER A 150 -0.55 1.82 -10.40
C SER A 150 -1.86 2.26 -9.77
N ARG A 151 -1.93 2.32 -8.43
CA ARG A 151 -3.13 2.77 -7.70
C ARG A 151 -3.54 4.20 -8.08
N VAL A 152 -2.59 5.12 -8.23
CA VAL A 152 -2.87 6.49 -8.69
C VAL A 152 -3.42 6.51 -10.12
N SER A 153 -2.83 5.71 -11.02
CA SER A 153 -3.30 5.63 -12.41
C SER A 153 -4.70 5.03 -12.50
N GLU A 154 -5.00 4.04 -11.67
CA GLU A 154 -6.31 3.41 -11.52
C GLU A 154 -7.37 4.42 -11.08
N ALA A 155 -7.07 5.18 -10.02
CA ALA A 155 -7.94 6.26 -9.54
C ALA A 155 -8.17 7.37 -10.58
N MET A 156 -7.12 7.75 -11.33
CA MET A 156 -7.20 8.80 -12.36
C MET A 156 -7.99 8.38 -13.61
N THR A 157 -7.89 7.10 -13.99
CA THR A 157 -8.57 6.58 -15.19
C THR A 157 -10.01 6.16 -14.93
N GLY A 158 -10.44 6.16 -13.66
CA GLY A 158 -11.76 5.69 -13.28
C GLY A 158 -11.95 4.18 -13.42
N VAL A 159 -10.87 3.44 -13.66
CA VAL A 159 -10.90 1.99 -13.85
C VAL A 159 -10.57 1.36 -12.51
N GLY A 160 -11.49 1.40 -11.56
CA GLY A 160 -11.33 0.78 -10.24
C GLY A 160 -12.69 0.51 -9.61
N ASP A 161 -12.76 -0.41 -8.64
CA ASP A 161 -14.01 -0.83 -8.01
C ASP A 161 -14.81 0.37 -7.45
N GLU A 162 -14.15 1.38 -6.86
CA GLU A 162 -14.82 2.59 -6.36
C GLU A 162 -15.47 3.45 -7.46
N MET A 163 -14.94 3.46 -8.69
CA MET A 163 -15.48 4.27 -9.78
C MET A 163 -16.65 3.63 -10.50
N GLU A 164 -16.80 2.30 -10.39
CA GLU A 164 -18.04 1.63 -10.77
C GLU A 164 -19.22 2.15 -9.92
N ASP A 165 -19.01 2.34 -8.61
CA ASP A 165 -20.04 2.84 -7.70
C ASP A 165 -20.39 4.32 -7.94
N VAL A 166 -19.40 5.15 -8.23
CA VAL A 166 -19.62 6.57 -8.57
C VAL A 166 -20.36 6.67 -9.91
N SER A 167 -19.93 5.94 -10.93
CA SER A 167 -20.58 5.95 -12.25
C SER A 167 -22.04 5.52 -12.17
N ARG A 168 -22.34 4.44 -11.43
CA ARG A 168 -23.73 4.01 -11.18
C ARG A 168 -24.57 5.05 -10.42
N SER A 169 -23.94 5.86 -9.59
CA SER A 169 -24.63 6.89 -8.82
C SER A 169 -24.93 8.13 -9.67
N ILE A 170 -24.01 8.50 -10.58
CA ILE A 170 -24.23 9.53 -11.58
C ILE A 170 -25.37 9.13 -12.53
N GLU A 171 -25.36 7.90 -13.05
CA GLU A 171 -26.38 7.40 -13.99
C GLU A 171 -27.80 7.45 -13.37
N ARG A 172 -27.95 7.11 -12.08
CA ARG A 172 -29.25 7.26 -11.37
C ARG A 172 -29.67 8.72 -11.18
N ALA A 173 -28.72 9.62 -10.97
CA ALA A 173 -29.01 11.05 -10.82
C ALA A 173 -29.44 11.66 -12.15
N GLU A 174 -28.81 11.25 -13.25
CA GLU A 174 -29.20 11.62 -14.62
C GLU A 174 -30.62 11.14 -14.92
N GLU A 175 -30.92 9.85 -14.73
CA GLU A 175 -32.26 9.27 -14.98
C GLU A 175 -33.37 10.02 -14.21
N ARG A 176 -33.11 10.40 -12.95
CA ARG A 176 -34.07 11.13 -12.13
C ARG A 176 -34.24 12.59 -12.58
N THR A 177 -33.19 13.19 -13.11
CA THR A 177 -33.25 14.55 -13.67
C THR A 177 -34.06 14.55 -14.95
N GLU A 178 -33.81 13.60 -15.85
CA GLU A 178 -34.61 13.41 -17.07
C GLU A 178 -36.09 13.17 -16.74
N GLU A 179 -36.42 12.37 -15.72
CA GLU A 179 -37.81 12.18 -15.28
C GLU A 179 -38.45 13.48 -14.80
N MET A 180 -37.72 14.31 -14.04
CA MET A 180 -38.21 15.61 -13.57
C MET A 180 -38.40 16.59 -14.73
N GLU A 181 -37.48 16.63 -15.69
CA GLU A 181 -37.56 17.47 -16.89
C GLU A 181 -38.75 17.05 -17.76
N ALA A 182 -38.91 15.76 -18.05
CA ALA A 182 -40.04 15.24 -18.80
C ALA A 182 -41.38 15.54 -18.11
N ARG A 183 -41.41 15.48 -16.77
CA ARG A 183 -42.59 15.88 -16.00
C ARG A 183 -42.86 17.37 -16.08
N ALA A 184 -41.84 18.22 -16.08
CA ALA A 184 -41.99 19.66 -16.24
C ALA A 184 -42.53 20.00 -17.64
N GLU A 185 -41.93 19.42 -18.70
CA GLU A 185 -42.40 19.60 -20.08
C GLU A 185 -43.84 19.12 -20.27
N ALA A 186 -44.20 17.98 -19.68
CA ALA A 186 -45.59 17.51 -19.70
C ALA A 186 -46.55 18.45 -18.96
N MET A 187 -46.10 19.14 -17.90
CA MET A 187 -46.92 20.15 -17.20
C MET A 187 -47.08 21.41 -18.04
N ASP A 188 -46.01 21.88 -18.68
CA ASP A 188 -46.04 23.02 -19.60
C ASP A 188 -46.98 22.73 -20.79
N GLU A 189 -46.97 21.52 -21.37
CA GLU A 189 -47.90 21.11 -22.42
C GLU A 189 -49.36 21.03 -21.93
N LEU A 190 -49.58 20.63 -20.67
CA LEU A 190 -50.92 20.61 -20.06
C LEU A 190 -51.46 22.02 -19.78
N GLU A 191 -50.59 22.97 -19.44
CA GLU A 191 -50.92 24.40 -19.31
C GLU A 191 -51.23 25.01 -20.70
N ASP A 192 -50.36 24.81 -21.69
CA ASP A 192 -50.55 25.32 -23.05
C ASP A 192 -51.80 24.75 -23.75
N SER A 193 -52.17 23.50 -23.45
CA SER A 193 -53.38 22.87 -23.98
C SER A 193 -54.67 23.27 -23.24
N GLY A 194 -54.57 24.03 -22.14
CA GLY A 194 -55.70 24.46 -21.29
C GLY A 194 -56.35 23.32 -20.48
N ALA A 195 -55.75 22.13 -20.50
CA ALA A 195 -56.24 20.96 -19.76
C ALA A 195 -55.96 21.07 -18.26
N PHE A 196 -54.94 21.84 -17.88
CA PHE A 196 -54.59 22.09 -16.49
C PHE A 196 -55.63 22.97 -15.77
N GLU A 197 -56.09 24.07 -16.38
CA GLU A 197 -57.22 24.86 -15.86
C GLU A 197 -58.52 24.04 -15.76
N ASP A 198 -58.75 23.14 -16.73
CA ASP A 198 -59.96 22.31 -16.76
C ASP A 198 -60.01 21.29 -15.60
N ALA A 199 -58.85 20.80 -15.15
CA ALA A 199 -58.73 19.87 -14.04
C ALA A 199 -58.84 20.53 -12.65
N LEU A 200 -58.49 21.83 -12.53
CA LEU A 200 -58.56 22.60 -11.28
C LEU A 200 -59.89 23.32 -11.07
N SER A 201 -60.75 23.32 -12.08
CA SER A 201 -62.07 23.95 -12.02
C SER A 201 -63.09 23.05 -11.33
N ASP A 202 -63.73 23.53 -10.26
CA ASP A 202 -64.88 22.89 -9.60
C ASP A 202 -66.18 22.96 -10.45
N LYS A 203 -66.09 23.41 -11.71
CA LYS A 203 -67.22 23.58 -12.63
C LYS A 203 -67.52 22.27 -13.36
N ASP A 204 -68.74 21.76 -13.17
CA ASP A 204 -69.21 20.59 -13.90
C ASP A 204 -69.39 20.96 -15.40
N SER A 205 -69.43 19.96 -16.28
CA SER A 205 -69.56 20.13 -17.74
C SER A 205 -70.72 21.05 -18.16
N ILE A 206 -71.78 21.12 -17.35
CA ILE A 206 -72.98 21.95 -17.57
C ILE A 206 -72.71 23.43 -17.25
N ASP A 207 -71.92 23.73 -16.22
CA ASP A 207 -71.60 25.10 -15.83
C ASP A 207 -70.70 25.78 -16.88
N ARG A 208 -69.81 25.01 -17.52
CA ARG A 208 -68.98 25.47 -18.65
C ARG A 208 -69.80 25.79 -19.90
N GLU A 209 -70.78 24.95 -20.23
CA GLU A 209 -71.65 25.17 -21.40
C GLU A 209 -72.57 26.39 -21.18
N LEU A 210 -73.03 26.62 -19.94
CA LEU A 210 -73.80 27.82 -19.59
C LEU A 210 -72.96 29.10 -19.64
N GLU A 211 -71.71 29.07 -19.19
CA GLU A 211 -70.83 30.24 -19.21
C GLU A 211 -70.41 30.59 -20.65
N SER A 212 -70.04 29.60 -21.47
CA SER A 212 -69.81 29.79 -22.92
C SER A 212 -71.03 30.41 -23.60
N LEU A 213 -72.23 29.89 -23.35
CA LEU A 213 -73.47 30.45 -23.91
C LEU A 213 -73.77 31.86 -23.38
N SER A 214 -73.39 32.17 -22.13
CA SER A 214 -73.55 33.50 -21.55
C SER A 214 -72.57 34.51 -22.15
N THR A 215 -71.31 34.12 -22.36
CA THR A 215 -70.29 34.96 -22.99
C THR A 215 -70.58 35.15 -24.47
N ASP A 216 -71.01 34.11 -25.20
CA ASP A 216 -71.49 34.24 -26.58
C ASP A 216 -72.71 35.18 -26.65
N SER A 217 -73.65 35.07 -25.70
CA SER A 217 -74.82 35.97 -25.63
C SER A 217 -74.44 37.41 -25.25
N GLU A 218 -73.44 37.61 -24.39
CA GLU A 218 -72.94 38.93 -24.01
C GLU A 218 -72.15 39.58 -25.15
N VAL A 219 -71.32 38.82 -25.86
CA VAL A 219 -70.60 39.26 -27.06
C VAL A 219 -71.56 39.57 -28.20
N ASP A 220 -72.60 38.76 -28.42
CA ASP A 220 -73.64 39.05 -29.41
C ASP A 220 -74.44 40.32 -29.03
N ALA A 221 -74.72 40.54 -27.74
CA ALA A 221 -75.37 41.75 -27.25
C ALA A 221 -74.45 42.99 -27.38
N GLU A 222 -73.15 42.85 -27.14
CA GLU A 222 -72.16 43.92 -27.30
C GLU A 222 -71.92 44.22 -28.78
N LEU A 223 -71.96 43.21 -29.67
CA LEU A 223 -71.91 43.36 -31.12
C LEU A 223 -73.20 43.97 -31.70
N GLU A 224 -74.36 43.70 -31.11
CA GLU A 224 -75.63 44.37 -31.43
C GLU A 224 -75.62 45.83 -30.94
N THR A 225 -74.99 46.11 -29.80
CA THR A 225 -74.78 47.46 -29.27
C THR A 225 -73.81 48.25 -30.16
N LEU A 226 -72.67 47.66 -30.56
CA LEU A 226 -71.73 48.24 -31.52
C LEU A 226 -72.34 48.45 -32.92
N LYS A 227 -73.20 47.54 -33.37
CA LYS A 227 -74.01 47.73 -34.60
C LYS A 227 -75.05 48.84 -34.44
N GLY A 228 -75.59 49.03 -33.22
CA GLY A 228 -76.47 50.14 -32.87
C GLY A 228 -75.75 51.49 -32.83
N GLU A 229 -74.52 51.51 -32.31
CA GLU A 229 -73.68 52.70 -32.20
C GLU A 229 -73.08 53.13 -33.55
N LEU A 230 -72.77 52.19 -34.44
CA LEU A 230 -72.36 52.50 -35.84
C LEU A 230 -73.55 52.90 -36.74
N GLY A 231 -74.79 52.79 -36.26
CA GLY A 231 -76.02 53.07 -37.02
C GLY A 231 -76.60 54.48 -36.85
N LYS A 232 -76.02 55.35 -36.00
CA LYS A 232 -76.63 56.65 -35.70
C LYS A 232 -75.62 57.77 -35.38
N GLY A 233 -75.28 58.53 -36.42
CA GLY A 233 -75.17 59.98 -36.29
C GLY A 233 -73.78 60.56 -36.02
N GLU A 234 -73.02 60.64 -37.10
CA GLU A 234 -72.12 61.73 -37.48
C GLU A 234 -72.66 63.13 -37.12
N SER A 235 -71.96 63.90 -36.27
CA SER A 235 -71.52 65.31 -36.53
C SER A 235 -71.18 66.12 -35.26
N ALA A 236 -69.98 66.73 -35.30
CA ALA A 236 -69.55 68.03 -34.75
C ALA A 236 -69.42 68.15 -33.21
N ASP A 237 -68.44 68.84 -32.61
CA ASP A 237 -67.25 69.65 -32.98
C ASP A 237 -66.68 70.08 -31.60
N ASP A 238 -65.45 69.71 -31.24
CA ASP A 238 -64.24 70.56 -31.16
C ASP A 238 -64.10 71.44 -29.89
N GLY A 239 -62.87 71.56 -29.37
CA GLY A 239 -62.52 72.55 -28.34
C GLY A 239 -61.72 72.11 -27.10
N ASP A 240 -60.44 71.79 -27.30
CA ASP A 240 -59.25 72.39 -26.64
C ASP A 240 -58.80 72.09 -25.18
N ALA A 241 -57.46 72.12 -25.06
CA ALA A 241 -56.53 72.25 -23.92
C ALA A 241 -56.26 71.01 -23.03
N ALA A 242 -55.09 70.33 -23.09
CA ALA A 242 -53.72 70.77 -22.71
C ALA A 242 -53.69 71.29 -21.25
N VAL A 243 -52.86 70.88 -20.29
CA VAL A 243 -51.47 70.37 -20.17
C VAL A 243 -51.40 69.77 -18.74
N SER A 244 -50.49 68.88 -18.31
CA SER A 244 -49.05 69.13 -18.13
C SER A 244 -48.31 67.84 -17.71
N ASP A 245 -47.17 67.62 -18.38
CA ASP A 245 -45.97 66.92 -17.89
C ASP A 245 -45.29 67.71 -16.75
N GLU A 246 -44.61 67.00 -15.84
CA GLU A 246 -43.45 67.37 -14.99
C GLU A 246 -43.45 66.35 -13.81
N ASP A 247 -42.47 65.47 -13.58
CA ASP A 247 -41.02 65.62 -13.71
C ASP A 247 -40.31 64.28 -13.91
N VAL A 248 -39.36 64.26 -14.85
CA VAL A 248 -38.23 63.32 -14.93
C VAL A 248 -36.96 64.17 -14.70
N ASP A 249 -35.98 63.56 -14.04
CA ASP A 249 -34.59 64.00 -13.82
C ASP A 249 -34.25 64.82 -12.57
N ALA A 250 -33.82 64.09 -11.53
CA ALA A 250 -32.75 64.51 -10.64
C ALA A 250 -31.84 63.31 -10.30
N GLU A 251 -30.86 63.11 -11.19
CA GLU A 251 -29.46 62.76 -10.92
C GLU A 251 -29.09 61.82 -9.75
N LEU A 252 -28.61 60.63 -10.15
CA LEU A 252 -27.29 60.05 -9.80
C LEU A 252 -26.70 60.40 -8.41
N ALA A 253 -26.87 59.50 -7.44
CA ALA A 253 -25.86 59.16 -6.45
C ALA A 253 -26.17 57.80 -5.81
N ASP A 254 -25.12 57.01 -5.57
CA ASP A 254 -25.05 55.84 -4.69
C ASP A 254 -25.51 54.47 -5.24
N ILE A 255 -24.90 54.06 -6.35
CA ILE A 255 -24.49 52.65 -6.55
C ILE A 255 -23.01 52.56 -6.11
N GLU A 256 -22.78 52.48 -4.79
CA GLU A 256 -21.57 51.93 -4.17
C GLU A 256 -21.71 51.98 -2.64
N SER A 257 -22.38 50.99 -2.06
CA SER A 257 -22.16 50.63 -0.66
C SER A 257 -22.62 49.20 -0.40
N GLU A 258 -21.74 48.43 0.25
CA GLU A 258 -22.01 47.15 0.91
C GLU A 258 -21.97 45.90 0.02
N ILE A 259 -20.83 45.72 -0.64
CA ILE A 259 -20.09 44.46 -0.47
C ILE A 259 -19.27 44.65 0.82
N ASP A 260 -19.83 44.27 1.95
CA ASP A 260 -19.11 43.87 3.16
C ASP A 260 -19.71 42.51 3.53
N ALA A 261 -18.98 41.41 3.41
CA ALA A 261 -17.94 41.01 4.34
C ALA A 261 -18.50 40.89 5.76
N ASP A 262 -19.20 39.78 6.01
CA ASP A 262 -19.10 38.96 7.22
C ASP A 262 -20.22 37.90 7.18
N ASP A 263 -19.84 36.63 6.98
CA ASP A 263 -20.17 35.50 7.89
C ASP A 263 -19.87 34.13 7.24
N LEU A 264 -18.61 33.93 6.84
CA LEU A 264 -18.05 32.61 6.53
C LEU A 264 -16.78 32.39 7.35
N GLU A 265 -16.93 32.33 8.68
CA GLU A 265 -15.98 31.70 9.57
C GLU A 265 -16.73 30.75 10.53
N ALA A 266 -16.85 29.49 10.15
CA ALA A 266 -16.83 28.36 11.07
C ALA A 266 -16.59 27.06 10.28
N ASP A 267 -15.82 26.16 10.87
CA ASP A 267 -15.55 24.78 10.45
C ASP A 267 -14.45 24.54 9.40
N LEU A 268 -13.27 25.11 9.65
CA LEU A 268 -12.00 24.48 9.27
C LEU A 268 -10.94 24.64 10.38
N ASP A 269 -11.18 24.04 11.53
CA ASP A 269 -10.09 23.59 12.41
C ASP A 269 -10.03 22.05 12.32
N GLY A 270 -9.39 21.60 11.24
CA GLY A 270 -8.81 20.29 11.15
C GLY A 270 -7.65 20.21 12.12
N ASP A 271 -7.93 19.56 13.25
CA ASP A 271 -6.99 18.94 14.17
C ASP A 271 -5.75 18.43 13.43
N SER A 272 -4.65 19.15 13.59
CA SER A 272 -3.33 18.72 13.14
C SER A 272 -2.50 18.42 14.38
N SER A 273 -2.01 17.18 14.39
CA SER A 273 -0.89 16.69 15.20
C SER A 273 -1.07 16.72 16.71
N ALA A 274 -1.62 15.63 17.25
CA ALA A 274 -0.88 14.70 18.11
C ALA A 274 -1.90 13.79 18.77
N ASP A 275 -1.82 12.48 18.51
CA ASP A 275 -2.15 11.40 19.47
C ASP A 275 -2.42 10.10 18.71
N LEU A 276 -1.36 9.48 18.19
CA LEU A 276 -1.26 8.04 17.95
C LEU A 276 0.24 7.69 17.92
N ASP A 277 0.82 7.36 19.07
CA ASP A 277 1.30 5.98 19.26
C ASP A 277 1.85 5.78 20.68
N GLU A 278 1.22 4.81 21.31
CA GLU A 278 1.52 4.13 22.54
C GLU A 278 2.56 3.03 22.26
N GLU A 279 3.43 2.78 23.25
CA GLU A 279 4.31 1.61 23.40
C GLU A 279 5.52 1.43 22.47
N LEU A 280 6.67 1.94 22.92
CA LEU A 280 7.97 1.30 22.72
C LEU A 280 8.87 1.45 23.97
N ASP A 281 9.31 0.29 24.47
CA ASP A 281 10.51 0.02 25.26
C ASP A 281 10.60 0.46 26.74
N VAL A 282 10.05 -0.40 27.59
CA VAL A 282 10.70 -0.83 28.83
C VAL A 282 11.79 -1.84 28.47
N GLU A 283 13.06 -1.45 28.54
CA GLU A 283 14.24 -2.27 28.92
C GLU A 283 15.57 -1.56 28.53
N LEU A 284 16.02 -0.62 29.36
CA LEU A 284 17.43 -0.19 29.42
C LEU A 284 17.85 0.10 30.87
N GLU A 285 17.57 -0.85 31.77
CA GLU A 285 18.34 -1.02 33.00
C GLU A 285 18.81 -2.48 33.04
N GLU A 286 20.14 -2.68 33.01
CA GLU A 286 20.92 -3.91 33.21
C GLU A 286 21.84 -4.31 32.04
N SER A 287 22.85 -3.50 31.71
CA SER A 287 24.15 -4.05 31.25
C SER A 287 25.31 -3.03 31.25
N GLU A 288 25.53 -2.27 32.33
CA GLU A 288 26.84 -1.62 32.56
C GLU A 288 27.29 -1.76 34.03
N SER A 289 27.12 -2.94 34.62
CA SER A 289 27.81 -3.33 35.86
C SER A 289 28.82 -4.48 35.70
N ASP A 290 28.98 -5.06 34.50
CA ASP A 290 29.93 -6.18 34.27
C ASP A 290 31.22 -5.78 33.53
N ALA A 291 31.63 -4.51 33.64
CA ALA A 291 32.90 -4.03 33.11
C ALA A 291 34.00 -3.84 34.16
N ASP A 292 33.78 -4.22 35.44
CA ASP A 292 34.75 -3.97 36.52
C ASP A 292 35.03 -5.17 37.45
N GLU A 293 34.83 -6.42 37.00
CA GLU A 293 35.17 -7.61 37.78
C GLU A 293 36.19 -8.57 37.11
N GLN A 294 36.98 -8.08 36.15
CA GLN A 294 38.19 -8.78 35.68
C GLN A 294 39.50 -7.99 35.87
N ARG A 295 39.54 -7.17 36.92
CA ARG A 295 40.81 -6.65 37.48
C ARG A 295 40.85 -6.79 39.00
N ASN A 296 40.93 -8.04 39.47
CA ASN A 296 41.73 -8.39 40.65
C ASN A 296 42.09 -9.88 40.62
#